data_AF-A0A256GAX2-F1
#
_entry.id   AF-A0A256GAX2-F1
#
_cell.length_a   1.000
_cell.length_b   1.000
_cell.length_c   1.000
_cell.angle_alpha   90.00
_cell.angle_beta   90.00
_cell.angle_gamma   90.00
#
_symmetry.space_group_name_H-M   'P 1'
#
loop_
_entity.id
_entity.type
_entity.pdbx_description
1 polymer ?
#
loop_
_entity_poly.entity_id
_entity_poly.type
_entity_poly.pdbx_seq_one_letter_code
_entity_poly.pdbx_strand_id
1 'polypeptide(L)'
;MHEIGLHPSDTGQPGGKETGQSCSHYIVEGGRYARVFAELAAQPDFTALYVELWDDADARKARKAKSASKTRYTCPSCELNAWAKPGVRLMCGECDEPMAAAEEAE
;
A
#
# COMPACT_ATOMS: atom_id res chain seq x y z
N MET A 1 -7.38 1.88 -26.02
CA MET A 1 -7.39 0.90 -24.90
C MET A 1 -8.33 -0.26 -25.16
N HIS A 2 -9.59 -0.02 -25.54
CA HIS A 2 -10.58 -1.11 -25.77
C HIS A 2 -10.10 -2.21 -26.73
N GLU A 3 -9.48 -1.82 -27.86
CA GLU A 3 -8.99 -2.77 -28.88
C GLU A 3 -7.93 -3.76 -28.38
N ILE A 4 -7.20 -3.41 -27.32
CA ILE A 4 -6.20 -4.29 -26.70
C ILE A 4 -6.76 -5.06 -25.49
N GLY A 5 -8.07 -4.95 -25.20
CA GLY A 5 -8.69 -5.61 -24.05
C GLY A 5 -8.44 -4.90 -22.71
N LEU A 6 -8.14 -3.60 -22.75
CA LEU A 6 -8.09 -2.72 -21.58
C LEU A 6 -9.24 -1.71 -21.65
N HIS A 7 -9.85 -1.39 -20.53
CA HIS A 7 -10.95 -0.42 -20.48
C HIS A 7 -10.55 0.79 -19.65
N PRO A 8 -10.60 2.03 -20.19
CA PRO A 8 -10.32 3.24 -19.44
C PRO A 8 -11.26 3.38 -18.23
N SER A 9 -10.73 3.83 -17.09
CA SER A 9 -11.50 4.13 -15.89
C SER A 9 -10.66 4.98 -14.94
N ASP A 10 -11.23 6.07 -14.42
CA ASP A 10 -10.62 6.89 -13.38
C ASP A 10 -10.49 6.18 -12.02
N THR A 11 -11.31 5.15 -11.77
CA THR A 11 -11.23 4.32 -10.56
C THR A 11 -10.44 3.03 -10.75
N GLY A 12 -10.05 2.70 -11.99
CA GLY A 12 -9.49 1.37 -12.31
C GLY A 12 -10.48 0.22 -12.12
N GLN A 13 -11.78 0.52 -12.04
CA GLN A 13 -12.86 -0.47 -11.91
C GLN A 13 -14.00 -0.16 -12.90
N PRO A 14 -14.90 -1.11 -13.19
CA PRO A 14 -16.09 -0.85 -13.99
C PRO A 14 -16.95 0.29 -13.41
N GLY A 15 -17.48 1.16 -14.26
CA GLY A 15 -18.35 2.28 -13.87
C GLY A 15 -17.63 3.59 -13.53
N GLY A 16 -16.29 3.64 -13.58
CA GLY A 16 -15.53 4.89 -13.53
C GLY A 16 -15.63 5.71 -14.82
N LYS A 17 -15.21 6.97 -14.78
CA LYS A 17 -15.16 7.85 -15.95
C LYS A 17 -14.04 7.40 -16.88
N GLU A 18 -14.30 7.42 -18.18
CA GLU A 18 -13.30 7.01 -19.18
C GLU A 18 -12.33 8.13 -19.57
N THR A 19 -12.55 9.35 -19.09
CA THR A 19 -11.75 10.54 -19.44
C THR A 19 -11.52 11.44 -18.21
N GLY A 20 -10.40 12.16 -18.20
CA GLY A 20 -10.03 13.08 -17.11
C GLY A 20 -8.52 13.10 -16.84
N GLN A 21 -8.06 14.03 -15.99
CA GLN A 21 -6.63 14.14 -15.65
C GLN A 21 -6.07 12.91 -14.91
N SER A 22 -6.94 12.15 -14.23
CA SER A 22 -6.58 10.96 -13.47
C SER A 22 -7.25 9.69 -14.04
N CYS A 23 -7.21 9.51 -15.36
CA CYS A 23 -7.76 8.31 -16.00
C CYS A 23 -6.72 7.17 -16.04
N SER A 24 -7.06 6.02 -15.47
CA SER A 24 -6.30 4.77 -15.58
C SER A 24 -7.09 3.77 -16.45
N HIS A 25 -7.05 2.48 -16.09
CA HIS A 25 -7.68 1.39 -16.82
C HIS A 25 -7.91 0.15 -15.93
N TYR A 26 -8.77 -0.76 -16.39
CA TYR A 26 -8.87 -2.13 -15.89
C TYR A 26 -8.72 -3.15 -17.03
N ILE A 27 -8.32 -4.37 -16.69
CA ILE A 27 -8.20 -5.47 -17.66
C ILE A 27 -9.59 -6.05 -17.91
N VAL A 28 -10.01 -6.08 -19.18
CA VAL A 28 -11.29 -6.71 -19.57
C VAL A 28 -11.14 -8.22 -19.49
N GLU A 29 -12.03 -8.87 -18.74
CA GLU A 29 -12.05 -10.33 -18.60
C GLU A 29 -12.18 -11.00 -19.98
N GLY A 30 -11.31 -11.99 -20.24
CA GLY A 30 -11.27 -12.67 -21.54
C GLY A 30 -10.88 -11.78 -22.72
N GLY A 31 -10.46 -10.53 -22.50
CA GLY A 31 -9.99 -9.61 -23.53
C GLY A 31 -8.62 -9.99 -24.11
N ARG A 32 -8.19 -9.27 -25.16
CA ARG A 32 -6.93 -9.55 -25.86
C ARG A 32 -5.71 -9.52 -24.92
N TYR A 33 -5.60 -8.50 -24.07
CA TYR A 33 -4.54 -8.42 -23.06
C TYR A 33 -4.55 -9.64 -22.12
N ALA A 34 -5.70 -9.98 -21.55
CA ALA A 34 -5.83 -11.07 -20.59
C ALA A 34 -5.36 -12.41 -21.17
N ARG A 35 -5.70 -12.70 -22.44
CA ARG A 35 -5.29 -13.93 -23.13
C ARG A 35 -3.78 -13.99 -23.36
N VAL A 36 -3.23 -12.93 -23.95
CA VAL A 36 -1.79 -12.87 -24.27
C VAL A 36 -0.95 -12.89 -23.00
N PHE A 37 -1.41 -12.23 -21.93
CA PHE A 37 -0.72 -12.28 -20.64
C PHE A 37 -0.78 -13.67 -20.02
N ALA A 38 -1.91 -14.39 -20.11
CA ALA A 38 -1.99 -15.77 -19.62
C ALA A 38 -1.03 -16.70 -20.38
N GLU A 39 -0.89 -16.53 -21.69
CA GLU A 39 0.09 -17.27 -22.50
C GLU A 39 1.54 -16.93 -22.10
N LEU A 40 1.84 -15.65 -21.91
CA LEU A 40 3.16 -15.19 -21.45
C LEU A 40 3.49 -15.71 -20.05
N ALA A 41 2.54 -15.63 -19.13
CA ALA A 41 2.67 -16.09 -17.75
C ALA A 41 2.86 -17.61 -17.63
N ALA A 42 2.43 -18.37 -18.65
CA ALA A 42 2.64 -19.82 -18.71
C ALA A 42 4.03 -20.21 -19.25
N GLN A 43 4.83 -19.26 -19.74
CA GLN A 43 6.18 -19.56 -20.23
C GLN A 43 7.12 -19.87 -19.06
N PRO A 44 7.95 -20.93 -19.15
CA PRO A 44 8.78 -21.40 -18.04
C PRO A 44 9.91 -20.43 -17.65
N ASP A 45 10.31 -19.56 -18.56
CA ASP A 45 11.36 -18.54 -18.41
C ASP A 45 10.81 -17.14 -18.13
N PHE A 46 9.49 -16.96 -18.16
CA PHE A 46 8.86 -15.70 -17.81
C PHE A 46 8.65 -15.60 -16.31
N THR A 47 9.36 -14.68 -15.67
CA THR A 47 9.11 -14.28 -14.28
C THR A 47 8.76 -12.80 -14.26
N ALA A 48 7.58 -12.46 -13.75
CA ALA A 48 7.23 -11.08 -13.47
C ALA A 48 8.06 -10.58 -12.27
N LEU A 49 9.24 -10.02 -12.55
CA LEU A 49 10.20 -9.55 -11.54
C LEU A 49 9.71 -8.32 -10.75
N TYR A 50 8.62 -7.70 -11.19
CA TYR A 50 8.11 -6.48 -10.60
C TYR A 50 6.61 -6.63 -10.27
N VAL A 51 6.34 -6.77 -8.97
CA VAL A 51 5.00 -6.77 -8.40
C VAL A 51 4.75 -5.37 -7.85
N GLU A 52 3.87 -4.60 -8.49
CA GLU A 52 3.39 -3.33 -7.94
C GLU A 52 2.60 -3.59 -6.65
N LEU A 53 3.10 -3.06 -5.54
CA LEU A 53 2.63 -3.27 -4.16
C LEU A 53 1.28 -2.58 -3.83
N TRP A 54 0.44 -2.35 -4.85
CA TRP A 54 -0.72 -1.47 -4.76
C TRP A 54 -2.05 -2.22 -4.59
N ASP A 55 -2.16 -3.45 -5.10
CA ASP A 55 -3.40 -4.25 -5.05
C ASP A 55 -3.28 -5.62 -4.40
N ASP A 56 -2.16 -5.87 -3.70
CA ASP A 56 -2.09 -7.04 -2.85
C ASP A 56 -2.90 -6.74 -1.57
N ALA A 57 -4.13 -7.24 -1.52
CA ALA A 57 -5.01 -7.10 -0.37
C ALA A 57 -4.33 -7.57 0.92
N ASP A 58 -3.45 -8.57 0.81
CA ASP A 58 -2.63 -9.04 1.92
C ASP A 58 -1.52 -8.04 2.27
N ALA A 59 -0.90 -7.35 1.30
CA ALA A 59 0.02 -6.25 1.60
C ALA A 59 -0.67 -5.03 2.24
N ARG A 60 -1.92 -4.73 1.87
CA ARG A 60 -2.72 -3.69 2.55
C ARG A 60 -3.07 -4.10 3.98
N LYS A 61 -3.50 -5.34 4.19
CA LYS A 61 -3.78 -5.90 5.51
C LYS A 61 -2.52 -5.92 6.39
N ALA A 62 -1.38 -6.32 5.83
CA ALA A 62 -0.10 -6.32 6.51
C ALA A 62 0.37 -4.90 6.89
N ARG A 63 0.18 -3.90 6.02
CA ARG A 63 0.47 -2.49 6.35
C ARG A 63 -0.44 -1.97 7.45
N LYS A 64 -1.75 -2.26 7.40
CA LYS A 64 -2.71 -1.87 8.46
C LYS A 64 -2.39 -2.54 9.80
N ALA A 65 -2.02 -3.82 9.79
CA ALA A 65 -1.58 -4.53 10.99
C ALA A 65 -0.28 -3.93 11.56
N LYS A 66 0.69 -3.59 10.69
CA LYS A 66 1.95 -2.94 11.08
C LYS A 66 1.77 -1.50 11.57
N SER A 67 0.77 -0.77 11.09
CA SER A 67 0.47 0.57 11.59
C SER A 67 -0.29 0.50 12.92
N ALA A 68 -1.18 -0.47 13.07
CA ALA A 68 -1.88 -0.73 14.33
C ALA A 68 -0.92 -1.19 15.44
N SER A 69 0.19 -1.85 15.09
CA SER A 69 1.22 -2.26 16.05
C SER A 69 2.27 -1.17 16.36
N LYS A 70 2.04 0.09 15.98
CA LYS A 70 2.92 1.22 16.30
C LYS A 70 2.30 2.07 17.40
N THR A 71 2.98 2.14 18.55
CA THR A 71 2.67 3.06 19.63
C THR A 71 3.33 4.40 19.35
N ARG A 72 2.56 5.49 19.56
CA ARG A 72 3.10 6.85 19.53
C ARG A 72 3.76 7.15 20.88
N TYR A 73 5.00 7.61 20.82
CA TYR A 73 5.76 8.12 21.95
C TYR A 73 5.93 9.63 21.77
N THR A 74 5.71 10.39 22.84
CA THR A 74 5.82 11.85 22.83
C THR A 74 6.86 12.29 23.86
N CYS A 75 7.79 13.14 23.44
CA CYS A 75 8.76 13.74 24.37
C CYS A 75 8.05 14.79 25.23
N PRO A 76 8.21 14.76 26.57
CA PRO A 76 7.54 15.72 27.46
C PRO A 76 8.10 17.16 27.36
N SER A 77 9.31 17.34 26.84
CA SER A 77 10.03 18.61 26.82
C SER A 77 9.92 19.36 25.49
N CYS A 78 9.99 18.65 24.36
CA CYS A 78 9.95 19.25 23.01
C CYS A 78 8.75 18.80 22.15
N GLU A 79 7.83 18.00 22.70
CA GLU A 79 6.63 17.49 22.02
C GLU A 79 6.89 16.67 20.73
N LEU A 80 8.16 16.27 20.49
CA LEU A 80 8.51 15.41 19.38
C LEU A 80 7.82 14.06 19.48
N ASN A 81 7.34 13.55 18.34
CA ASN A 81 6.63 12.27 18.25
C ASN A 81 7.50 11.22 17.55
N ALA A 82 7.55 10.03 18.14
CA ALA A 82 8.20 8.86 17.54
C ALA A 82 7.21 7.67 17.52
N TRP A 83 7.26 6.85 16.48
CA TRP A 83 6.43 5.64 16.37
C TRP A 83 7.29 4.40 16.43
N ALA A 84 7.06 3.57 17.44
CA ALA A 84 7.81 2.34 17.65
C ALA A 84 6.89 1.19 18.08
N LYS A 85 7.46 -0.01 18.19
CA LYS A 85 6.76 -1.17 18.76
C LYS A 85 6.38 -0.89 20.22
N PRO A 86 5.21 -1.36 20.71
CA PRO A 86 4.84 -1.27 22.11
C PRO A 86 5.95 -1.79 23.04
N GLY A 87 6.16 -1.11 24.16
CA GLY A 87 7.13 -1.50 25.20
C GLY A 87 8.59 -1.15 24.89
N VAL A 88 8.89 -0.48 23.77
CA VAL A 88 10.24 0.05 23.50
C VAL A 88 10.50 1.27 24.37
N ARG A 89 11.73 1.39 24.88
CA ARG A 89 12.21 2.60 25.59
C ARG A 89 12.90 3.50 24.57
N LEU A 90 12.32 4.67 24.32
CA LEU A 90 12.88 5.68 23.43
C LEU A 90 13.42 6.85 24.25
N MET A 91 14.58 7.36 23.87
CA MET A 91 15.12 8.62 24.37
C MET A 91 15.03 9.68 23.27
N CYS A 92 14.67 10.90 23.64
CA CYS A 92 14.70 12.03 22.72
C CYS A 92 16.15 12.42 22.42
N GLY A 93 16.53 12.53 21.15
CA GLY A 93 17.90 12.89 20.77
C GLY A 93 18.27 14.36 20.99
N GLU A 94 17.29 15.23 21.26
CA GLU A 94 17.52 16.66 21.54
C GLU A 94 17.45 16.97 23.04
N CYS A 95 16.56 16.31 23.78
CA CYS A 95 16.37 16.55 25.22
C CYS A 95 17.08 15.52 26.11
N ASP A 96 17.58 14.41 25.54
CA ASP A 96 18.15 13.26 26.27
C ASP A 96 17.23 12.67 27.36
N GLU A 97 15.92 12.91 27.24
CA GLU A 97 14.90 12.44 28.17
C GLU A 97 14.09 11.26 27.61
N PRO A 98 13.60 10.35 28.47
CA PRO A 98 12.76 9.25 28.04
C PRO A 98 11.43 9.76 27.47
N MET A 99 11.05 9.28 26.29
CA MET A 99 9.76 9.62 25.68
C MET A 99 8.64 8.81 26.33
N ALA A 100 7.51 9.47 26.61
CA ALA A 100 6.34 8.83 27.20
C ALA A 100 5.52 8.13 26.12
N ALA A 101 5.17 6.86 26.33
CA ALA A 101 4.20 6.17 25.49
C ALA A 101 2.80 6.70 25.82
N ALA A 102 1.99 6.96 24.79
CA ALA A 102 0.55 7.05 25.00
C ALA A 102 0.04 5.61 25.24
N GLU A 103 0.03 5.16 26.50
CA GLU A 103 -0.56 3.87 26.86
C GLU A 103 -2.06 3.87 26.54
N GLU A 104 -2.51 2.84 25.86
CA GLU A 104 -3.93 2.55 25.66
C GLU A 104 -4.52 2.21 27.04
N ALA A 105 -5.42 3.08 27.52
CA ALA A 105 -6.40 2.69 28.50
C ALA A 105 -7.27 1.57 27.89
N GLU A 106 -7.40 0.50 28.67
CA GLU A 106 -8.24 -0.71 28.54
C GLU A 106 -9.43 -0.65 27.55
#